data_AF-A0A4W5LLC9-F1
#
_entry.id   AF-A0A4W5LLC9-F1
#
_cell.length_a   1.000
_cell.length_b   1.000
_cell.length_c   1.000
_cell.angle_alpha   90.00
_cell.angle_beta   90.00
_cell.angle_gamma   90.00
#
_symmetry.space_group_name_H-M   'P 1'
#
loop_
_entity.id
_entity.type
_entity.pdbx_description
1 polymer ?
#
loop_
_entity_poly.entity_id
_entity_poly.type
_entity_poly.pdbx_seq_one_letter_code
_entity_poly.pdbx_strand_id
1 'polypeptide(L)' 'MNAHHAKATLDGQNIYNACCTLRVEFSKLTSLNVKYNNDKSRDFTRLDLPSGDGQPTMDPALTAAFGETSNT' A
#
# COMPACT_ATOMS: atom_id res chain seq x y z
N MET A 1 -7.94 3.41 18.08
CA MET A 1 -8.95 2.34 18.31
C MET A 1 -9.02 1.32 17.17
N ASN A 2 -8.75 1.71 15.92
CA ASN A 2 -8.85 0.85 14.74
C ASN A 2 -8.03 -0.45 14.81
N ALA A 3 -6.80 -0.43 15.34
CA ALA A 3 -5.95 -1.61 15.43
C ALA A 3 -6.50 -2.71 16.37
N HIS A 4 -7.04 -2.34 17.53
CA HIS A 4 -7.64 -3.29 18.46
C HIS A 4 -8.89 -3.95 17.87
N HIS A 5 -9.76 -3.15 17.25
CA HIS A 5 -10.96 -3.66 16.59
C HIS A 5 -10.60 -4.59 15.43
N ALA A 6 -9.64 -4.21 14.58
CA ALA A 6 -9.19 -5.03 13.47
C ALA A 6 -8.67 -6.40 13.93
N LYS A 7 -7.81 -6.46 14.96
CA LYS A 7 -7.35 -7.74 15.50
C LYS A 7 -8.52 -8.60 16.01
N ALA A 8 -9.43 -8.02 16.80
CA ALA A 8 -10.54 -8.77 17.39
C ALA A 8 -11.48 -9.39 16.34
N THR A 9 -11.69 -8.69 15.22
CA THR A 9 -12.63 -9.14 14.18
C THR A 9 -11.97 -10.01 13.11
N LEU A 10 -10.69 -9.80 12.80
CA LEU A 10 -10.03 -10.39 11.62
C LEU A 10 -9.05 -11.54 11.94
N ASP A 11 -8.57 -11.66 13.18
CA ASP A 11 -7.67 -12.76 13.54
C ASP A 11 -8.39 -14.12 13.39
N GLY A 12 -7.79 -15.04 12.64
CA GLY A 12 -8.37 -16.35 12.31
C GLY A 12 -9.41 -16.34 11.18
N GLN A 13 -9.72 -15.19 10.56
CA GLN A 13 -10.66 -15.11 9.43
C GLN A 13 -9.98 -15.38 8.09
N ASN A 14 -10.74 -15.83 7.10
CA ASN A 14 -10.25 -16.10 5.75
C ASN A 14 -10.48 -14.92 4.80
N ILE A 15 -9.49 -14.55 3.98
CA ILE A 15 -9.65 -13.53 2.93
C ILE A 15 -10.53 -14.04 1.78
N TYR A 16 -10.39 -15.33 1.46
CA TYR A 16 -11.21 -16.01 0.46
C TYR A 16 -11.90 -17.21 1.10
N ASN A 17 -13.02 -17.67 0.52
CA ASN A 17 -13.72 -18.84 1.06
C ASN A 17 -12.75 -20.03 1.20
N ALA A 18 -12.60 -20.49 2.45
CA ALA A 18 -11.72 -21.60 2.85
C ALA A 18 -10.22 -21.45 2.49
N CYS A 19 -9.69 -20.22 2.28
CA CYS A 19 -8.26 -19.99 2.01
C CYS A 19 -7.75 -18.64 2.57
N CYS A 20 -6.44 -18.52 2.75
CA CYS A 20 -5.77 -17.30 3.22
C CYS A 20 -6.23 -16.85 4.63
N THR A 21 -6.13 -17.73 5.62
CA THR A 21 -6.43 -17.43 7.02
C THR A 21 -5.46 -16.39 7.59
N LEU A 22 -6.01 -15.31 8.13
CA LEU A 22 -5.26 -14.21 8.74
C LEU A 22 -4.76 -14.61 10.13
N ARG A 23 -3.52 -14.22 10.43
CA ARG A 23 -2.95 -14.21 11.78
C ARG A 23 -2.50 -12.80 12.10
N VAL A 24 -3.11 -12.19 13.10
CA VAL A 24 -2.93 -10.76 13.41
C VAL A 24 -2.45 -10.62 14.85
N GLU A 25 -1.27 -10.02 15.03
CA GLU A 25 -0.68 -9.75 16.34
C GLU A 25 -0.18 -8.31 16.44
N PHE A 26 -0.01 -7.81 17.66
CA PHE A 26 0.53 -6.47 17.89
C PHE A 26 2.05 -6.48 17.72
N SER A 27 2.56 -5.59 16.87
CA SER A 27 3.99 -5.32 16.81
C SER A 27 4.47 -4.58 18.06
N LYS A 28 5.74 -4.76 18.41
CA LYS A 28 6.42 -3.93 19.42
C LYS A 28 6.74 -2.53 18.90
N LEU A 29 6.74 -2.34 17.58
CA LEU A 29 7.01 -1.06 16.94
C LEU A 29 5.74 -0.20 16.96
N THR A 30 5.86 1.03 17.43
CA THR A 30 4.79 2.03 17.39
C THR A 30 4.66 2.67 16.01
N SER A 31 5.69 2.58 15.17
CA SER A 31 5.74 3.20 13.84
C SER A 31 6.60 2.35 12.89
N LEU A 32 6.26 2.40 11.60
CA LEU A 32 6.98 1.69 10.53
C LEU A 32 7.58 2.71 9.56
N ASN A 33 8.78 2.41 9.06
CA ASN A 33 9.44 3.25 8.06
C ASN A 33 9.35 2.61 6.68
N VAL A 34 8.66 3.27 5.75
CA VAL A 34 8.58 2.89 4.34
C VAL A 34 9.54 3.77 3.54
N LYS A 35 10.36 3.15 2.68
CA LYS A 35 11.33 3.84 1.81
C LYS A 35 10.86 3.94 0.36
N TYR A 36 10.06 2.98 -0.09
CA TYR A 36 9.63 2.85 -1.48
C TYR A 36 8.15 2.49 -1.54
N ASN A 37 7.44 2.98 -2.55
CA ASN A 37 6.04 2.68 -2.83
C ASN A 37 5.90 1.67 -3.97
N ASN A 38 5.96 0.38 -3.66
CA ASN A 38 5.87 -0.74 -4.61
C ASN A 38 5.01 -1.89 -4.08
N ASP A 39 5.10 -3.06 -4.74
CA ASP A 39 4.35 -4.26 -4.36
C ASP A 39 4.73 -4.80 -2.97
N LYS A 40 5.93 -4.49 -2.47
CA LYS A 40 6.41 -4.98 -1.16
C LYS A 40 6.14 -4.01 -0.02
N SER A 41 6.10 -2.71 -0.28
CA SER A 41 5.83 -1.69 0.74
C SER A 41 5.13 -0.47 0.16
N ARG A 42 4.25 0.16 0.93
CA ARG A 42 3.56 1.39 0.52
C ARG A 42 3.26 2.30 1.71
N ASP A 43 3.59 3.57 1.56
CA ASP A 43 3.23 4.67 2.45
C ASP A 43 2.02 5.40 1.86
N PHE A 44 0.86 5.23 2.46
CA PHE A 44 -0.38 5.86 1.98
C PHE A 44 -0.50 7.35 2.32
N THR A 45 0.46 7.91 3.09
CA THR A 45 0.49 9.33 3.44
C THR A 45 1.47 10.14 2.59
N ARG A 46 2.38 9.46 1.89
CA ARG A 46 3.41 10.07 1.04
C ARG A 46 3.38 9.48 -0.37
N LEU A 47 2.75 10.22 -1.27
CA LEU A 47 2.61 9.84 -2.68
C LEU A 47 3.90 10.10 -3.49
N ASP A 48 4.82 10.87 -2.95
CA ASP A 48 6.10 11.28 -3.55
C ASP A 48 7.22 10.25 -3.39
N LEU A 49 6.99 9.17 -2.63
CA LEU A 49 7.98 8.12 -2.45
C LEU A 49 8.21 7.35 -3.76
N PRO A 50 9.47 7.10 -4.16
CA PRO A 50 9.79 6.40 -5.38
C PRO A 50 9.36 4.92 -5.32
N SER A 51 9.08 4.31 -6.47
CA SER A 51 8.70 2.88 -6.54
C SER A 51 9.89 1.93 -6.29
N GLY A 52 11.14 2.41 -6.30
CA GLY A 52 12.33 1.58 -6.21
C GLY A 52 12.75 0.98 -7.57
N ASP A 53 13.96 0.43 -7.60
CA ASP A 53 14.68 -0.11 -8.77
C ASP A 53 14.56 0.74 -10.05
N GLY A 54 15.36 1.81 -10.12
CA GLY A 54 15.78 2.43 -11.38
C GLY A 54 14.72 3.14 -12.21
N GLN A 55 13.45 3.15 -11.80
CA GLN A 55 12.43 3.97 -12.46
C GLN A 55 12.83 5.44 -12.25
N PRO A 56 13.11 6.23 -13.31
CA PRO A 56 13.31 7.65 -13.15
C PRO A 56 12.05 8.20 -12.50
N THR A 57 12.22 9.02 -11.47
CA THR A 57 11.14 9.79 -10.85
C THR A 57 10.38 10.45 -11.99
N MET A 58 9.20 9.96 -12.32
CA MET A 58 8.42 10.58 -13.38
C MET A 58 8.09 11.97 -12.86
N ASP A 59 8.63 12.99 -13.53
CA ASP A 59 8.36 14.37 -13.21
C ASP A 59 6.85 14.57 -13.06
N PRO A 60 6.37 15.28 -12.03
CA PRO A 60 4.95 15.56 -11.84
C PRO A 60 4.27 16.16 -13.09
N ALA A 61 5.05 16.77 -13.99
CA ALA A 61 4.59 17.30 -15.28
C ALA A 61 4.18 16.22 -16.29
N LEU A 62 4.71 14.99 -16.21
CA LEU A 62 4.43 13.91 -17.18
C LEU A 62 3.15 13.13 -16.85
N THR A 63 2.70 13.14 -15.60
CA THR A 63 1.42 12.49 -15.19
C THR A 63 0.20 13.21 -15.79
N ALA A 64 0.31 14.51 -16.07
CA ALA A 64 -0.79 15.30 -16.62
C ALA A 64 -0.99 15.13 -18.14
N ALA A 65 -0.05 14.50 -18.86
CA ALA A 65 -0.02 14.48 -20.33
C ALA A 65 -0.61 13.22 -20.99
N PHE A 66 -0.96 12.17 -20.22
CA PHE A 66 -1.53 10.92 -20.78
C PHE A 66 -3.07 10.87 -20.73
N GLY A 67 -3.73 12.00 -20.44
CA GLY A 67 -5.20 12.10 -20.37
C GLY A 67 -5.91 12.47 -21.68
N GLU A 68 -5.19 12.71 -22.78
CA GLU A 68 -5.80 13.15 -24.04
C GLU A 68 -5.20 12.41 -25.24
N THR A 69 -5.76 11.25 -25.59
CA THR A 69 -5.95 10.84 -27.00
C THR A 69 -6.92 9.65 -27.05
N SER A 70 -8.23 9.93 -27.11
CA SER A 70 -9.18 9.10 -27.85
C SER A 70 -10.52 9.82 -27.99
N ASN A 71 -10.63 10.71 -28.98
CA ASN A 71 -11.92 11.02 -29.58
C ASN A 71 -11.73 11.25 -31.09
N THR A 72 -11.83 10.16 -31.84
CA THR A 72 -12.29 10.16 -33.23
C THR A 72 -13.42 9.14 -33.32
#